data_AF-K8P836-F1
#
_entry.id   AF-K8P836-F1
#
_cell.length_a   1.000
_cell.length_b   1.000
_cell.length_c   1.000
_cell.angle_alpha   90.00
_cell.angle_beta   90.00
_cell.angle_gamma   90.00
#
_symmetry.space_group_name_H-M   'P 1'
#
loop_
_entity.id
_entity.type
_entity.pdbx_description
1 polymer ?
#
loop_
_entity_poly.entity_id
_entity_poly.type
_entity_poly.pdbx_seq_one_letter_code
_entity_poly.pdbx_strand_id
1 'polypeptide(L)'
;MPTLYKAQLAEKSSYETDAVYIRGWLSEHFADVLGILHFDDEHGKLGDFERRFDDSIQEATNDLLEEISSILFEALCRMDTMPVGVMMATLTKIAKQPALGLSATLPGAVDWLLACHYQRGEEKPGTFWQDAIRISAKGLEAPQPPTEFGLRNSAIRAQGTVRQWRRKGRPQIDAHETLAANLGSIFLRYQSRITRVTDVGTPEGSVSKERGDFLDFVESVLPPLNTVLRKRDLARVTPLTIVRQATRIYRR
;
A
#
# COMPACT_ATOMS: atom_id res chain seq x y z
N MET A 1 23.15 8.94 34.01
CA MET A 1 23.44 8.48 32.63
C MET A 1 22.19 7.79 32.10
N PRO A 2 21.55 8.25 31.01
CA PRO A 2 20.43 7.52 30.44
C PRO A 2 20.94 6.42 29.51
N THR A 3 20.56 5.19 29.82
CA THR A 3 20.77 3.98 29.01
C THR A 3 20.10 4.16 27.65
N LEU A 4 20.90 4.16 26.59
CA LEU A 4 20.44 4.05 25.21
C LEU A 4 19.68 2.72 25.08
N TYR A 5 18.36 2.78 24.93
CA TYR A 5 17.53 1.63 24.56
C TYR A 5 18.13 1.01 23.29
N LYS A 6 18.73 -0.17 23.44
CA LYS A 6 19.09 -1.03 22.30
C LYS A 6 17.80 -1.30 21.55
N ALA A 7 17.74 -0.91 20.28
CA ALA A 7 16.64 -1.28 19.40
C ALA A 7 16.60 -2.80 19.30
N GLN A 8 15.63 -3.43 19.96
CA GLN A 8 15.31 -4.82 19.76
C GLN A 8 14.53 -4.90 18.45
N LEU A 9 15.20 -5.39 17.40
CA LEU A 9 14.50 -5.91 16.23
C LEU A 9 13.83 -7.20 16.71
N ALA A 10 12.56 -7.12 17.10
CA ALA A 10 11.75 -8.31 17.26
C ALA A 10 11.74 -9.04 15.91
N GLU A 11 11.92 -10.36 15.92
CA GLU A 11 11.73 -11.23 14.75
C GLU A 11 10.26 -11.17 14.32
N LYS A 12 9.89 -10.10 13.62
CA LYS A 12 8.64 -10.02 12.85
C LYS A 12 8.92 -10.62 11.48
N SER A 13 7.91 -11.26 10.89
CA SER A 13 7.96 -11.71 9.50
C SER A 13 8.43 -10.57 8.59
N SER A 14 9.08 -10.91 7.47
CA SER A 14 9.49 -9.90 6.48
C SER A 14 8.27 -9.18 5.93
N TYR A 15 8.36 -7.87 5.75
CA TYR A 15 7.36 -7.10 5.02
C TYR A 15 7.22 -7.58 3.57
N GLU A 16 8.28 -8.16 3.00
CA GLU A 16 8.25 -8.85 1.70
C GLU A 16 7.22 -9.99 1.69
N THR A 17 7.18 -10.83 2.74
CA THR A 17 6.22 -11.94 2.83
C THR A 17 4.79 -11.43 2.90
N ASP A 18 4.57 -10.32 3.62
CA ASP A 18 3.24 -9.72 3.73
C ASP A 18 2.79 -9.05 2.44
N ALA A 19 3.72 -8.40 1.73
CA ALA A 19 3.45 -7.83 0.42
C ALA A 19 3.08 -8.91 -0.62
N VAL A 20 3.85 -10.01 -0.66
CA VAL A 20 3.57 -11.17 -1.51
C VAL A 20 2.20 -11.76 -1.16
N TYR A 21 1.88 -11.87 0.14
CA TYR A 21 0.55 -12.32 0.58
C TYR A 21 -0.57 -11.38 0.14
N ILE A 22 -0.42 -10.07 0.33
CA ILE A 22 -1.45 -9.08 -0.05
C ILE A 22 -1.73 -9.16 -1.54
N ARG A 23 -0.69 -9.11 -2.38
CA ARG A 23 -0.83 -9.17 -3.83
C ARG A 23 -1.39 -10.52 -4.28
N GLY A 24 -0.90 -11.63 -3.71
CA GLY A 24 -1.36 -12.98 -4.04
C GLY A 24 -2.86 -13.15 -3.75
N TRP A 25 -3.30 -12.73 -2.57
CA TRP A 25 -4.71 -12.75 -2.21
C TRP A 25 -5.55 -11.88 -3.13
N LEU A 26 -5.11 -10.65 -3.43
CA LEU A 26 -5.83 -9.77 -4.35
C LEU A 26 -5.94 -10.38 -5.73
N SER A 27 -4.87 -10.99 -6.26
CA SER A 27 -4.88 -11.66 -7.56
C SER A 27 -5.89 -12.79 -7.65
N GLU A 28 -6.13 -13.53 -6.55
CA GLU A 28 -7.11 -14.62 -6.50
C GLU A 28 -8.57 -14.10 -6.47
N HIS A 29 -8.79 -12.90 -5.94
CA HIS A 29 -10.12 -12.31 -5.75
C HIS A 29 -10.38 -11.10 -6.68
N PHE A 30 -9.47 -10.86 -7.64
CA PHE A 30 -9.47 -9.61 -8.39
C PHE A 30 -10.67 -9.46 -9.32
N ALA A 31 -11.22 -10.58 -9.79
CA ALA A 31 -12.42 -10.58 -10.64
C ALA A 31 -13.61 -9.85 -9.96
N ASP A 32 -13.79 -10.03 -8.65
CA ASP A 32 -14.84 -9.35 -7.89
C ASP A 32 -14.58 -7.84 -7.82
N VAL A 33 -13.31 -7.45 -7.65
CA VAL A 33 -12.88 -6.05 -7.63
C VAL A 33 -13.16 -5.38 -8.97
N LEU A 34 -12.79 -6.03 -10.08
CA LEU A 34 -13.05 -5.53 -11.44
C LEU A 34 -14.55 -5.39 -11.71
N GLY A 35 -15.35 -6.36 -11.26
CA GLY A 35 -16.81 -6.33 -11.40
C GLY A 35 -17.45 -5.13 -10.68
N ILE A 36 -17.03 -4.84 -9.44
CA ILE A 36 -17.52 -3.68 -8.67
C ILE A 36 -17.10 -2.36 -9.33
N LEU A 37 -15.89 -2.31 -9.90
CA LEU A 37 -15.41 -1.11 -10.60
C LEU A 37 -16.06 -0.92 -11.97
N HIS A 38 -16.78 -1.90 -12.52
CA HIS A 38 -17.23 -1.90 -13.92
C HIS A 38 -16.06 -1.72 -14.90
N PHE A 39 -14.91 -2.34 -14.61
CA PHE A 39 -13.70 -2.23 -15.42
C PHE A 39 -13.94 -2.59 -16.90
N ASP A 40 -14.74 -3.62 -17.13
CA ASP A 40 -15.08 -4.11 -18.47
C ASP A 40 -15.82 -3.07 -19.33
N ASP A 41 -16.51 -2.10 -18.73
CA ASP A 41 -17.24 -1.06 -19.47
C ASP A 41 -16.26 -0.09 -20.16
N GLU A 42 -15.07 0.11 -19.58
CA GLU A 42 -14.02 0.99 -20.12
C GLU A 42 -13.01 0.23 -21.01
N HIS A 43 -12.65 -1.00 -20.62
CA HIS A 43 -11.57 -1.75 -21.26
C HIS A 43 -12.03 -2.92 -22.13
N GLY A 44 -13.30 -3.36 -22.02
CA GLY A 44 -13.80 -4.59 -22.65
C GLY A 44 -13.42 -5.84 -21.85
N LYS A 45 -13.95 -7.01 -22.28
CA LYS A 45 -13.66 -8.30 -21.62
C LYS A 45 -12.59 -9.08 -22.36
N LEU A 46 -11.79 -9.82 -21.59
CA LEU A 46 -10.84 -10.79 -22.13
C LEU A 46 -11.56 -11.84 -22.98
N GLY A 47 -11.07 -12.05 -24.20
CA GLY A 47 -11.61 -13.01 -25.15
C GLY A 47 -12.73 -12.48 -26.07
N ASP A 48 -13.12 -11.22 -25.92
CA ASP A 48 -14.11 -10.58 -26.82
C ASP A 48 -13.46 -10.04 -28.12
N PHE A 49 -12.12 -9.91 -28.17
CA PHE A 49 -11.40 -9.24 -29.26
C PHE A 49 -10.18 -10.03 -29.79
N GLU A 50 -9.48 -9.48 -30.78
CA GLU A 50 -8.22 -10.03 -31.30
C GLU A 50 -7.13 -10.02 -30.21
N ARG A 51 -6.17 -10.97 -30.25
CA ARG A 51 -5.12 -11.16 -29.22
C ARG A 51 -4.41 -9.88 -28.73
N ARG A 52 -4.22 -8.88 -29.60
CA ARG A 52 -3.57 -7.62 -29.22
C ARG A 52 -4.40 -6.77 -28.25
N PHE A 53 -5.73 -6.87 -28.32
CA PHE A 53 -6.63 -6.22 -27.36
C PHE A 53 -6.63 -6.98 -26.03
N ASP A 54 -6.61 -8.32 -26.06
CA ASP A 54 -6.49 -9.13 -24.85
C ASP A 54 -5.20 -8.82 -24.08
N ASP A 55 -4.07 -8.67 -24.79
CA ASP A 55 -2.79 -8.29 -24.18
C ASP A 55 -2.88 -6.93 -23.46
N SER A 56 -3.57 -5.95 -24.08
CA SER A 56 -3.76 -4.61 -23.49
C SER A 56 -4.71 -4.63 -22.28
N ILE A 57 -5.79 -5.42 -22.33
CA ILE A 57 -6.71 -5.59 -21.19
C ILE A 57 -5.97 -6.26 -20.02
N GLN A 58 -5.14 -7.25 -20.31
CA GLN A 58 -4.34 -7.95 -19.31
C GLN A 58 -3.29 -7.03 -18.67
N GLU A 59 -2.65 -6.16 -19.44
CA GLU A 59 -1.73 -5.12 -18.94
C GLU A 59 -2.45 -4.16 -18.00
N ALA A 60 -3.57 -3.57 -18.44
CA ALA A 60 -4.36 -2.65 -17.62
C ALA A 60 -4.87 -3.30 -16.32
N THR A 61 -5.25 -4.59 -16.38
CA THR A 61 -5.65 -5.37 -15.20
C THR A 61 -4.49 -5.52 -14.22
N ASN A 62 -3.29 -5.84 -14.73
CA ASN A 62 -2.09 -6.00 -13.90
C ASN A 62 -1.67 -4.68 -13.25
N ASP A 63 -1.75 -3.57 -13.97
CA ASP A 63 -1.43 -2.23 -13.47
C ASP A 63 -2.36 -1.84 -12.32
N LEU A 64 -3.67 -2.09 -12.46
CA LEU A 64 -4.64 -1.80 -11.39
C LEU A 64 -4.41 -2.69 -10.15
N LEU A 65 -4.12 -3.97 -10.36
CA LEU A 65 -3.77 -4.90 -9.28
C LEU A 65 -2.52 -4.43 -8.54
N GLU A 66 -1.49 -4.01 -9.28
CA GLU A 66 -0.26 -3.46 -8.73
C GLU A 66 -0.54 -2.20 -7.92
N GLU A 67 -1.32 -1.28 -8.45
CA GLU A 67 -1.65 -0.02 -7.77
C GLU A 67 -2.39 -0.27 -6.44
N ILE A 68 -3.44 -1.10 -6.44
CA ILE A 68 -4.19 -1.44 -5.22
C ILE A 68 -3.27 -2.13 -4.22
N SER A 69 -2.46 -3.10 -4.66
CA SER A 69 -1.52 -3.83 -3.79
C SER A 69 -0.52 -2.88 -3.14
N SER A 70 0.00 -1.92 -3.91
CA SER A 70 0.93 -0.87 -3.45
C SER A 70 0.31 -0.03 -2.35
N ILE A 71 -0.94 0.40 -2.55
CA ILE A 71 -1.69 1.24 -1.59
C ILE A 71 -1.90 0.51 -0.27
N LEU A 72 -2.29 -0.77 -0.32
CA LEU A 72 -2.49 -1.58 0.88
C LEU A 72 -1.17 -1.82 1.62
N PHE A 73 -0.10 -2.10 0.89
CA PHE A 73 1.22 -2.31 1.47
C PHE A 73 1.80 -1.02 2.09
N GLU A 74 1.61 0.13 1.43
CA GLU A 74 1.95 1.42 2.01
C GLU A 74 1.21 1.66 3.33
N ALA A 75 -0.09 1.38 3.36
CA ALA A 75 -0.89 1.54 4.56
C ALA A 75 -0.39 0.65 5.70
N LEU A 76 -0.07 -0.61 5.41
CA LEU A 76 0.56 -1.53 6.36
C LEU A 76 1.85 -0.94 6.96
N CYS A 77 2.76 -0.47 6.11
CA CYS A 77 4.03 0.11 6.52
C CYS A 77 3.86 1.39 7.36
N ARG A 78 2.82 2.18 7.08
CA ARG A 78 2.49 3.40 7.83
C ARG A 78 1.88 3.08 9.21
N MET A 79 1.12 2.00 9.32
CA MET A 79 0.53 1.54 10.57
C MET A 79 1.55 0.98 11.57
N ASP A 80 2.69 0.46 11.09
CA ASP A 80 3.81 0.07 11.94
C ASP A 80 4.61 1.31 12.38
N THR A 81 4.10 1.98 13.43
CA THR A 81 4.66 3.26 13.89
C THR A 81 6.05 3.06 14.50
N MET A 82 7.07 3.61 13.83
CA MET A 82 8.43 3.71 14.37
C MET A 82 8.79 5.13 14.83
N PRO A 83 9.50 5.30 15.97
CA PRO A 83 10.06 6.59 16.38
C PRO A 83 11.05 7.16 15.36
N VAL A 84 10.93 8.46 15.05
CA VAL A 84 11.77 9.16 14.05
C VAL A 84 13.27 9.01 14.31
N GLY A 85 13.71 9.06 15.57
CA GLY A 85 15.11 8.88 15.93
C GLY A 85 15.65 7.48 15.61
N VAL A 86 14.84 6.44 15.84
CA VAL A 86 15.17 5.05 15.51
C VAL A 86 15.23 4.89 13.99
N MET A 87 14.25 5.44 13.27
CA MET A 87 14.20 5.43 11.81
C MET A 87 15.46 6.07 11.18
N MET A 88 15.83 7.27 11.65
CA MET A 88 17.04 7.95 11.19
C MET A 88 18.31 7.14 11.47
N ALA A 89 18.40 6.52 12.65
CA ALA A 89 19.54 5.67 13.02
C ALA A 89 19.63 4.42 12.12
N THR A 90 18.50 3.76 11.85
CA THR A 90 18.44 2.60 10.96
C THR A 90 18.86 2.97 9.54
N LEU A 91 18.31 4.05 8.97
CA LEU A 91 18.70 4.55 7.64
C LEU A 91 20.18 4.95 7.58
N THR A 92 20.72 5.52 8.67
CA THR A 92 22.16 5.83 8.76
C THR A 92 23.01 4.56 8.74
N LYS A 93 22.55 3.50 9.40
CA LYS A 93 23.23 2.20 9.40
C LYS A 93 23.22 1.58 8.00
N ILE A 94 22.09 1.60 7.31
CA ILE A 94 21.95 1.08 5.93
C ILE A 94 22.82 1.89 4.96
N ALA A 95 22.84 3.22 5.06
CA ALA A 95 23.70 4.04 4.20
C ALA A 95 25.21 3.76 4.38
N LYS A 96 25.62 3.25 5.55
CA LYS A 96 27.01 2.83 5.83
C LYS A 96 27.27 1.37 5.46
N GLN A 97 26.25 0.52 5.57
CA GLN A 97 26.32 -0.93 5.35
C GLN A 97 25.09 -1.35 4.52
N PRO A 98 25.12 -1.15 3.20
CA PRO A 98 23.93 -1.30 2.35
C PRO A 98 23.40 -2.74 2.29
N ALA A 99 24.25 -3.74 2.54
CA ALA A 99 23.85 -5.13 2.71
C ALA A 99 22.77 -5.33 3.79
N LEU A 100 22.68 -4.44 4.80
CA LEU A 100 21.59 -4.47 5.78
C LEU A 100 20.23 -4.11 5.18
N GLY A 101 20.23 -3.31 4.10
CA GLY A 101 19.06 -3.01 3.28
C GLY A 101 18.47 -4.26 2.59
N LEU A 102 19.28 -5.31 2.45
CA LEU A 102 18.88 -6.60 1.90
C LEU A 102 18.35 -7.56 2.99
N SER A 103 18.31 -7.15 4.26
CA SER A 103 17.79 -8.00 5.33
C SER A 103 16.27 -8.17 5.22
N ALA A 104 15.76 -9.37 5.49
CA ALA A 104 14.33 -9.68 5.57
C ALA A 104 13.66 -9.19 6.88
N THR A 105 14.39 -8.48 7.74
CA THR A 105 13.93 -8.09 9.09
C THR A 105 13.82 -6.57 9.27
N LEU A 106 13.83 -5.83 8.16
CA LEU A 106 13.70 -4.40 8.22
C LEU A 106 12.30 -3.99 8.71
N PRO A 107 12.21 -2.96 9.56
CA PRO A 107 10.92 -2.41 9.95
C PRO A 107 10.21 -1.76 8.75
N GLY A 108 8.89 -1.92 8.66
CA GLY A 108 8.13 -1.61 7.43
C GLY A 108 8.20 -0.13 7.02
N ALA A 109 8.21 0.77 8.00
CA ALA A 109 8.39 2.19 7.73
C ALA A 109 9.76 2.52 7.12
N VAL A 110 10.80 1.72 7.41
CA VAL A 110 12.12 1.84 6.79
C VAL A 110 12.11 1.22 5.40
N ASP A 111 11.53 0.03 5.23
CA ASP A 111 11.38 -0.62 3.93
C ASP A 111 10.63 0.26 2.93
N TRP A 112 9.48 0.81 3.34
CA TRP A 112 8.71 1.70 2.49
C TRP A 112 9.48 2.97 2.11
N LEU A 113 10.20 3.58 3.05
CA LEU A 113 11.02 4.74 2.76
C LEU A 113 12.16 4.42 1.79
N LEU A 114 12.76 3.23 1.90
CA LEU A 114 13.74 2.77 0.93
C LEU A 114 13.10 2.55 -0.44
N ALA A 115 11.90 1.98 -0.49
CA ALA A 115 11.14 1.75 -1.71
C ALA A 115 10.83 3.06 -2.44
N CYS A 116 10.25 4.05 -1.74
CA CYS A 116 9.90 5.36 -2.31
C CYS A 116 11.10 6.16 -2.83
N HIS A 117 12.31 5.85 -2.37
CA HIS A 117 13.53 6.56 -2.75
C HIS A 117 14.51 5.73 -3.59
N TYR A 118 14.16 4.47 -3.88
CA TYR A 118 14.94 3.59 -4.73
C TYR A 118 14.91 4.03 -6.18
N GLN A 119 16.02 3.82 -6.87
CA GLN A 119 16.22 4.20 -8.27
C GLN A 119 17.23 3.23 -8.90
N ARG A 120 16.89 2.63 -10.04
CA ARG A 120 17.74 1.80 -10.89
C ARG A 120 18.74 2.64 -11.68
N GLY A 121 18.34 3.82 -12.16
CA GLY A 121 19.15 4.69 -13.01
C GLY A 121 18.78 6.17 -12.86
N GLU A 122 18.26 6.78 -13.92
CA GLU A 122 17.90 8.22 -13.98
C GLU A 122 16.39 8.46 -13.84
N GLU A 123 15.58 7.42 -13.68
CA GLU A 123 14.12 7.54 -13.54
C GLU A 123 13.73 8.22 -12.21
N LYS A 124 12.49 8.66 -12.06
CA LYS A 124 12.07 9.27 -10.80
C LYS A 124 12.24 8.28 -9.62
N PRO A 125 12.76 8.70 -8.46
CA PRO A 125 12.85 7.83 -7.28
C PRO A 125 11.48 7.25 -6.91
N GLY A 126 11.44 5.97 -6.57
CA GLY A 126 10.22 5.24 -6.23
C GLY A 126 9.52 4.59 -7.43
N THR A 127 9.97 4.81 -8.67
CA THR A 127 9.41 4.15 -9.86
C THR A 127 9.47 2.63 -9.73
N PHE A 128 10.63 2.08 -9.34
CA PHE A 128 10.84 0.65 -9.17
C PHE A 128 10.87 0.25 -7.68
N TRP A 129 9.92 0.76 -6.90
CA TRP A 129 9.83 0.50 -5.46
C TRP A 129 9.77 -1.01 -5.14
N GLN A 130 9.12 -1.80 -6.01
CA GLN A 130 9.00 -3.26 -5.97
C GLN A 130 10.35 -3.98 -5.79
N ASP A 131 11.42 -3.46 -6.40
CA ASP A 131 12.76 -4.05 -6.29
C ASP A 131 13.31 -3.93 -4.87
N ALA A 132 13.14 -2.76 -4.26
CA ALA A 132 13.67 -2.50 -2.92
C ALA A 132 13.02 -3.40 -1.88
N ILE A 133 11.73 -3.69 -2.05
CA ILE A 133 10.95 -4.53 -1.15
C ILE A 133 10.81 -5.99 -1.63
N ARG A 134 11.40 -6.29 -2.80
CA ARG A 134 11.55 -7.64 -3.35
C ARG A 134 10.23 -8.37 -3.61
N ILE A 135 9.19 -7.66 -4.03
CA ILE A 135 7.94 -8.31 -4.45
C ILE A 135 8.17 -8.97 -5.81
N SER A 136 8.34 -10.29 -5.80
CA SER A 136 8.29 -11.12 -7.00
C SER A 136 6.87 -11.66 -7.18
N ALA A 137 6.22 -11.27 -8.27
CA ALA A 137 4.93 -11.81 -8.67
C ALA A 137 5.07 -12.77 -9.85
N LYS A 138 4.26 -13.85 -9.87
CA LYS A 138 4.05 -14.63 -11.09
C LYS A 138 3.40 -13.73 -12.15
N GLY A 139 4.03 -13.62 -13.32
CA GLY A 139 3.44 -12.99 -14.51
C GLY A 139 3.95 -11.59 -14.89
N LEU A 140 4.88 -11.01 -14.14
CA LEU A 140 5.59 -9.78 -14.50
C LEU A 140 7.09 -10.06 -14.70
N GLU A 141 7.82 -9.18 -15.38
CA GLU A 141 9.29 -9.21 -15.36
C GLU A 141 9.75 -9.27 -13.91
N ALA A 142 10.57 -10.28 -13.59
CA ALA A 142 11.02 -10.48 -12.22
C ALA A 142 11.69 -9.18 -11.71
N PRO A 143 11.36 -8.72 -10.48
CA PRO A 143 11.99 -7.54 -9.91
C PRO A 143 13.51 -7.70 -9.97
N GLN A 144 14.19 -6.63 -10.38
CA GLN A 144 15.64 -6.67 -10.40
C GLN A 144 16.12 -6.61 -8.94
N PRO A 145 17.00 -7.52 -8.51
CA PRO A 145 17.48 -7.51 -7.15
C PRO A 145 18.13 -6.15 -6.84
N PRO A 146 17.79 -5.52 -5.70
CA PRO A 146 18.25 -4.17 -5.43
C PRO A 146 19.77 -4.16 -5.23
N THR A 147 20.44 -3.18 -5.82
CA THR A 147 21.91 -3.06 -5.68
C THR A 147 22.27 -2.38 -4.37
N GLU A 148 23.44 -2.72 -3.81
CA GLU A 148 23.97 -2.03 -2.62
C GLU A 148 24.11 -0.51 -2.85
N PHE A 149 24.50 -0.10 -4.07
CA PHE A 149 24.59 1.31 -4.44
C PHE A 149 23.21 1.99 -4.44
N GLY A 150 22.20 1.35 -5.03
CA GLY A 150 20.82 1.84 -5.04
C GLY A 150 20.23 1.96 -3.63
N LEU A 151 20.43 0.95 -2.80
CA LEU A 151 19.98 0.96 -1.39
C LEU A 151 20.69 2.04 -0.57
N ARG A 152 21.99 2.24 -0.78
CA ARG A 152 22.74 3.32 -0.14
C ARG A 152 22.17 4.69 -0.50
N ASN A 153 21.96 4.95 -1.78
CA ASN A 153 21.45 6.24 -2.26
C ASN A 153 20.02 6.48 -1.81
N SER A 154 19.18 5.44 -1.86
CA SER A 154 17.83 5.48 -1.33
C SER A 154 17.83 5.82 0.17
N ALA A 155 18.67 5.16 0.97
CA ALA A 155 18.80 5.45 2.39
C ALA A 155 19.23 6.90 2.66
N ILE A 156 20.16 7.44 1.88
CA ILE A 156 20.60 8.85 1.99
C ILE A 156 19.46 9.82 1.65
N ARG A 157 18.68 9.54 0.60
CA ARG A 157 17.51 10.36 0.22
C ARG A 157 16.41 10.29 1.29
N ALA A 158 16.11 9.10 1.77
CA ALA A 158 15.17 8.86 2.87
C ALA A 158 15.57 9.63 4.14
N GLN A 159 16.86 9.68 4.48
CA GLN A 159 17.34 10.53 5.57
C GLN A 159 17.00 12.01 5.37
N GLY A 160 17.04 12.52 4.14
CA GLY A 160 16.62 13.87 3.80
C GLY A 160 15.16 14.11 4.18
N THR A 161 14.26 13.21 3.78
CA THR A 161 12.84 13.21 4.13
C THR A 161 12.63 13.19 5.65
N VAL A 162 13.29 12.27 6.35
CA VAL A 162 13.19 12.14 7.81
C VAL A 162 13.73 13.38 8.55
N ARG A 163 14.79 14.02 8.03
CA ARG A 163 15.28 15.29 8.59
C ARG A 163 14.27 16.41 8.45
N GLN A 164 13.55 16.49 7.32
CA GLN A 164 12.47 17.45 7.14
C GLN A 164 11.35 17.21 8.15
N TRP A 165 10.98 15.95 8.40
CA TRP A 165 10.02 15.59 9.44
C TRP A 165 10.49 16.01 10.83
N ARG A 166 11.78 15.84 11.16
CA ARG A 166 12.30 16.28 12.46
C ARG A 166 12.20 17.81 12.64
N ARG A 167 12.34 18.58 11.56
CA ARG A 167 12.27 20.06 11.59
C ARG A 167 10.83 20.59 11.65
N LYS A 168 9.92 19.97 10.88
CA LYS A 168 8.52 20.42 10.74
C LYS A 168 7.53 19.68 11.65
N GLY A 169 8.00 18.66 12.36
CA GLY A 169 7.13 17.61 12.89
C GLY A 169 6.89 16.54 11.81
N ARG A 170 6.89 15.26 12.19
CA ARG A 170 6.50 14.19 11.26
C ARG A 170 5.03 14.46 10.89
N PRO A 171 4.69 14.53 9.59
CA PRO A 171 3.29 14.65 9.20
C PRO A 171 2.55 13.47 9.82
N GLN A 172 1.49 13.77 10.57
CA GLN A 172 0.63 12.75 11.15
C GLN A 172 -0.25 12.22 10.01
N ILE A 173 0.34 11.46 9.08
CA ILE A 173 -0.43 10.90 7.99
C ILE A 173 -1.17 9.69 8.53
N ASP A 174 -2.48 9.84 8.66
CA ASP A 174 -3.37 8.74 9.02
C ASP A 174 -3.34 7.71 7.88
N ALA A 175 -3.00 6.47 8.20
CA ALA A 175 -3.02 5.37 7.23
C ALA A 175 -4.44 5.21 6.64
N HIS A 176 -5.47 5.50 7.43
CA HIS A 176 -6.84 5.51 6.93
C HIS A 176 -7.07 6.63 5.90
N GLU A 177 -6.54 7.83 6.12
CA GLU A 177 -6.72 8.96 5.19
C GLU A 177 -6.01 8.68 3.86
N THR A 178 -4.84 8.03 3.92
CA THR A 178 -4.09 7.60 2.73
C THR A 178 -4.85 6.54 1.94
N LEU A 179 -5.37 5.51 2.64
CA LEU A 179 -6.23 4.50 2.03
C LEU A 179 -7.47 5.14 1.41
N ALA A 180 -8.14 6.05 2.12
CA ALA A 180 -9.34 6.71 1.65
C ALA A 180 -9.11 7.59 0.42
N ALA A 181 -8.02 8.36 0.39
CA ALA A 181 -7.65 9.15 -0.77
C ALA A 181 -7.32 8.25 -1.97
N ASN A 182 -6.40 7.30 -1.82
CA ASN A 182 -5.90 6.53 -2.94
C ASN A 182 -6.95 5.55 -3.50
N LEU A 183 -7.66 4.81 -2.61
CA LEU A 183 -8.75 3.93 -3.05
C LEU A 183 -9.94 4.72 -3.60
N GLY A 184 -10.24 5.89 -3.02
CA GLY A 184 -11.27 6.79 -3.57
C GLY A 184 -10.92 7.27 -4.97
N SER A 185 -9.65 7.63 -5.21
CA SER A 185 -9.17 8.03 -6.54
C SER A 185 -9.22 6.90 -7.57
N ILE A 186 -8.93 5.66 -7.17
CA ILE A 186 -9.11 4.48 -8.04
C ILE A 186 -10.57 4.32 -8.41
N PHE A 187 -11.45 4.30 -7.42
CA PHE A 187 -12.87 4.10 -7.64
C PHE A 187 -13.46 5.16 -8.56
N LEU A 188 -13.08 6.43 -8.38
CA LEU A 188 -13.55 7.55 -9.19
C LEU A 188 -13.03 7.58 -10.63
N ARG A 189 -12.06 6.73 -11.00
CA ARG A 189 -11.68 6.57 -12.42
C ARG A 189 -12.79 5.88 -13.20
N TYR A 190 -13.41 4.87 -12.60
CA TYR A 190 -14.42 4.04 -13.25
C TYR A 190 -15.85 4.45 -12.88
N GLN A 191 -16.03 5.11 -11.74
CA GLN A 191 -17.34 5.48 -11.20
C GLN A 191 -17.47 6.99 -11.06
N SER A 192 -18.65 7.53 -11.38
CA SER A 192 -18.85 8.99 -11.42
C SER A 192 -18.77 9.70 -10.07
N ARG A 193 -19.07 8.99 -8.96
CA ARG A 193 -19.09 9.57 -7.60
C ARG A 193 -19.02 8.50 -6.52
N ILE A 194 -18.45 8.87 -5.37
CA ILE A 194 -18.54 8.08 -4.14
C ILE A 194 -19.87 8.40 -3.46
N THR A 195 -20.74 7.40 -3.34
CA THR A 195 -22.01 7.52 -2.61
C THR A 195 -21.95 6.75 -1.29
N ARG A 196 -22.51 7.34 -0.25
CA ARG A 196 -22.73 6.69 1.04
C ARG A 196 -24.23 6.70 1.28
N VAL A 197 -24.85 5.54 1.17
CA VAL A 197 -26.26 5.35 1.51
C VAL A 197 -26.31 4.83 2.95
N THR A 198 -27.06 5.50 3.80
CA THR A 198 -27.37 5.01 5.14
C THR A 198 -28.84 4.66 5.14
N ASP A 199 -29.16 3.37 5.14
CA ASP A 199 -30.53 2.92 5.33
C ASP A 199 -30.93 3.30 6.75
N VAL A 200 -31.88 4.23 6.91
CA VAL A 200 -32.40 4.58 8.24
C VAL A 200 -33.32 3.45 8.66
N GLY A 201 -32.95 2.76 9.75
CA GLY A 201 -33.79 1.70 10.30
C GLY A 201 -35.16 2.19 10.76
N THR A 202 -36.17 1.34 10.63
CA THR A 202 -37.47 1.53 11.27
C THR A 202 -37.36 1.43 12.80
N PRO A 203 -38.29 2.06 13.56
CA PRO A 203 -38.21 2.15 15.02
C PRO A 203 -38.18 0.80 15.75
N GLU A 204 -38.58 -0.29 15.09
CA GLU A 204 -38.80 -1.62 15.68
C GLU A 204 -37.63 -2.60 15.50
N GLY A 205 -36.49 -2.16 14.95
CA GLY A 205 -35.24 -2.93 15.08
C GLY A 205 -34.46 -3.20 13.80
N SER A 206 -34.34 -2.24 12.90
CA SER A 206 -33.30 -2.32 11.86
C SER A 206 -32.08 -1.50 12.27
N VAL A 207 -30.94 -2.16 12.41
CA VAL A 207 -29.63 -1.50 12.48
C VAL A 207 -29.44 -0.75 11.17
N SER A 208 -29.12 0.54 11.22
CA SER A 208 -28.82 1.30 10.00
C SER A 208 -27.69 0.60 9.24
N LYS A 209 -27.96 0.19 7.99
CA LYS A 209 -26.95 -0.44 7.13
C LYS A 209 -26.34 0.62 6.22
N GLU A 210 -25.01 0.71 6.21
CA GLU A 210 -24.31 1.46 5.17
C GLU A 210 -24.25 0.60 3.91
N ARG A 211 -24.51 1.21 2.76
CA ARG A 211 -24.49 0.58 1.43
C ARG A 211 -23.89 1.53 0.39
N GLY A 212 -23.37 0.94 -0.68
CA GLY A 212 -22.93 1.64 -1.89
C GLY A 212 -21.70 0.99 -2.51
N ASP A 213 -21.56 1.14 -3.82
CA ASP A 213 -20.52 0.46 -4.61
C ASP A 213 -19.09 0.78 -4.10
N PHE A 214 -18.88 1.96 -3.52
CA PHE A 214 -17.58 2.28 -2.90
C PHE A 214 -17.34 1.51 -1.60
N LEU A 215 -18.37 1.25 -0.80
CA LEU A 215 -18.24 0.37 0.36
C LEU A 215 -17.91 -1.05 -0.08
N ASP A 216 -18.64 -1.57 -1.07
CA ASP A 216 -18.42 -2.92 -1.61
C ASP A 216 -16.99 -3.05 -2.18
N PHE A 217 -16.51 -2.02 -2.88
CA PHE A 217 -15.13 -1.94 -3.37
C PHE A 217 -14.10 -1.96 -2.22
N VAL A 218 -14.31 -1.17 -1.17
CA VAL A 218 -13.40 -1.16 -0.03
C VAL A 218 -13.44 -2.49 0.74
N GLU A 219 -14.61 -3.11 0.85
CA GLU A 219 -14.80 -4.42 1.49
C GLU A 219 -14.13 -5.56 0.71
N SER A 220 -14.04 -5.45 -0.62
CA SER A 220 -13.37 -6.45 -1.45
C SER A 220 -11.84 -6.34 -1.40
N VAL A 221 -11.27 -5.13 -1.24
CA VAL A 221 -9.80 -4.95 -1.26
C VAL A 221 -9.11 -4.96 0.12
N LEU A 222 -9.80 -4.63 1.22
CA LEU A 222 -9.20 -4.58 2.56
C LEU A 222 -8.90 -5.92 3.28
N PRO A 223 -9.57 -7.07 3.00
CA PRO A 223 -9.34 -8.32 3.72
C PRO A 223 -7.87 -8.77 3.87
N PRO A 224 -7.01 -8.70 2.82
CA PRO A 224 -5.63 -9.14 2.93
C PRO A 224 -4.83 -8.24 3.88
N LEU A 225 -5.03 -6.92 3.81
CA LEU A 225 -4.40 -5.97 4.71
C LEU A 225 -4.78 -6.26 6.17
N ASN A 226 -6.08 -6.43 6.46
CA ASN A 226 -6.55 -6.72 7.81
C ASN A 226 -6.05 -8.05 8.37
N THR A 227 -5.82 -9.04 7.51
CA THR A 227 -5.21 -10.31 7.90
C THR A 227 -3.77 -10.12 8.34
N VAL A 228 -2.98 -9.33 7.58
CA VAL A 228 -1.60 -9.02 7.96
C VAL A 228 -1.53 -8.17 9.22
N LEU A 229 -2.36 -7.12 9.33
CA LEU A 229 -2.40 -6.26 10.52
C LEU A 229 -2.67 -7.08 11.78
N ARG A 230 -3.61 -8.03 11.71
CA ARG A 230 -3.88 -8.97 12.82
C ARG A 230 -2.66 -9.83 13.16
N LYS A 231 -1.95 -10.38 12.17
CA LYS A 231 -0.74 -11.20 12.39
C LYS A 231 0.39 -10.40 13.06
N ARG A 232 0.41 -9.09 12.86
CA ARG A 232 1.43 -8.17 13.41
C ARG A 232 1.00 -7.45 14.69
N ASP A 233 -0.15 -7.81 15.27
CA ASP A 233 -0.77 -7.14 16.42
C ASP A 233 -1.00 -5.63 16.21
N LEU A 234 -1.32 -5.24 14.98
CA LEU A 234 -1.65 -3.86 14.60
C LEU A 234 -3.16 -3.65 14.56
N ALA A 235 -3.59 -2.40 14.74
CA ALA A 235 -5.00 -2.02 14.67
C ALA A 235 -5.57 -2.30 13.27
N ARG A 236 -6.78 -2.88 13.21
CA ARG A 236 -7.47 -3.17 11.96
C ARG A 236 -8.01 -1.90 11.30
N VAL A 237 -8.08 -1.93 9.98
CA VAL A 237 -8.79 -0.94 9.17
C VAL A 237 -10.24 -1.39 9.01
N THR A 238 -11.19 -0.52 9.36
CA THR A 238 -12.61 -0.78 9.10
C THR A 238 -13.03 -0.13 7.77
N PRO A 239 -13.74 -0.84 6.87
CA PRO A 239 -14.26 -0.28 5.62
C PRO A 239 -15.02 1.04 5.81
N LEU A 240 -15.90 1.09 6.81
CA LEU A 240 -16.69 2.30 7.12
C LEU A 240 -15.84 3.53 7.45
N THR A 241 -14.67 3.36 8.09
CA THR A 241 -13.77 4.48 8.37
C THR A 241 -13.18 5.04 7.09
N ILE A 242 -12.79 4.15 6.16
CA ILE A 242 -12.28 4.53 4.83
C ILE A 242 -13.37 5.22 4.02
N VAL A 243 -14.57 4.66 3.95
CA VAL A 243 -15.72 5.25 3.26
C VAL A 243 -16.04 6.64 3.80
N ARG A 244 -16.09 6.79 5.12
CA ARG A 244 -16.35 8.08 5.77
C ARG A 244 -15.28 9.12 5.44
N GLN A 245 -14.00 8.74 5.43
CA GLN A 245 -12.91 9.66 5.10
C GLN A 245 -12.91 10.01 3.61
N ALA A 246 -13.11 9.04 2.71
CA ALA A 246 -13.17 9.30 1.27
C ALA A 246 -14.35 10.21 0.92
N THR A 247 -15.51 9.99 1.54
CA THR A 247 -16.68 10.87 1.37
C THR A 247 -16.39 12.30 1.82
N ARG A 248 -15.51 12.50 2.82
CA ARG A 248 -15.09 13.85 3.24
C ARG A 248 -14.10 14.48 2.26
N ILE A 249 -13.16 13.70 1.74
CA ILE A 249 -12.14 14.14 0.78
C ILE A 249 -12.79 14.55 -0.54
N TYR A 250 -13.75 13.76 -1.03
CA TYR A 250 -14.35 13.91 -2.36
C TYR A 250 -15.74 14.55 -2.34
N ARG A 251 -16.19 15.07 -1.20
CA ARG A 251 -17.41 15.89 -1.14
C ARG A 251 -17.17 17.19 -1.90
N ARG A 252 -17.75 17.28 -3.10
CA ARG A 252 -18.00 18.56 -3.79
C ARG A 252 -19.29 19.18 -3.27
#